data_AF-A0A9X4KQT1-F1
#
_entry.id   AF-A0A9X4KQT1-F1
#
_cell.length_a   1.000
_cell.length_b   1.000
_cell.length_c   1.000
_cell.angle_alpha   90.00
_cell.angle_beta   90.00
_cell.angle_gamma   90.00
#
_symmetry.space_group_name_H-M   'P 1'
#
loop_
_entity.id
_entity.type
_entity.pdbx_description
1 polymer ?
#
loop_
_entity_poly.entity_id
_entity_poly.type
_entity_poly.pdbx_seq_one_letter_code
_entity_poly.pdbx_strand_id
1 'polypeptide(L)'
;MPAVSRVSRFAISAAAALLIASFPISAPRPPAAFASAAVVPIAKQQLTLQIQTVRLSQVVMVPARAFFQGVGARFQLQSNTISAELGSHRISGTVGSLKGFIDGNAAKLPSAPIIVKGTLYIPMQLAAGLLDYDAWRYDEGTRKLTFSYSEQKQNKLAAILHSAARQGNVAQLQKLLDRGVDVNAKVKGYADWTAMDYAILDHRPSAAELLLARGGTYKPALVWPLLHPSDAQATATLEVLLKRGLNPDLWDVYTHATLLEQASMKSTTIRPDGSEVTAAPSYETIRLLLAHGAKVTTDALYHAAGAGSYEVVQELLRYGGDPDRRSSLGATPRDVARSRGVERWLVRDAGQTLAPLAFRTAEGTELEEGNAQLKPTAGAGAQTGSEPLSVNVYFSKQAYVEAGSYQPEFVAKYGKGWVLHRQPTIDIQSGTSGPTILQLPKLNAKVRLLTADPAHWTGALYVKEADSDHVYIFEPAAGVFELYLPPGKFFVDVVRMGEELKPSATAAAVEIEEGRSGYEILVPVTEGA
;
A
#
# COMPACT_ATOMS: atom_id res chain seq x y z
N MET A 1 76.87 -6.33 -27.69
CA MET A 1 76.91 -7.75 -28.08
C MET A 1 76.13 -8.55 -27.06
N PRO A 2 75.33 -9.53 -27.48
CA PRO A 2 74.55 -9.56 -28.73
C PRO A 2 73.11 -10.09 -28.39
N ALA A 3 72.16 -10.32 -29.28
CA ALA A 3 72.10 -10.42 -30.73
C ALA A 3 70.61 -10.23 -31.10
N VAL A 4 70.21 -9.41 -32.10
CA VAL A 4 70.18 -9.73 -33.55
C VAL A 4 69.12 -10.82 -33.82
N SER A 5 68.06 -10.57 -34.60
CA SER A 5 68.10 -10.58 -36.08
C SER A 5 66.92 -9.80 -36.68
N ARG A 6 67.11 -8.82 -37.61
CA ARG A 6 67.44 -8.94 -39.06
C ARG A 6 66.39 -9.79 -39.82
N VAL A 7 65.93 -9.55 -41.05
CA VAL A 7 66.28 -8.71 -42.23
C VAL A 7 65.21 -9.10 -43.29
N SER A 8 64.67 -8.27 -44.18
CA SER A 8 65.26 -7.94 -45.48
C SER A 8 64.29 -7.09 -46.32
N ARG A 9 64.86 -6.12 -47.02
CA ARG A 9 64.33 -5.56 -48.27
C ARG A 9 64.70 -6.50 -49.42
N PHE A 10 63.82 -6.66 -50.40
CA PHE A 10 64.21 -6.96 -51.76
C PHE A 10 63.60 -5.91 -52.69
N ALA A 11 64.48 -5.17 -53.35
CA ALA A 11 64.21 -4.45 -54.57
C ALA A 11 64.55 -5.39 -55.74
N ILE A 12 63.71 -5.46 -56.76
CA ILE A 12 64.11 -5.85 -58.11
C ILE A 12 63.48 -4.88 -59.11
N SER A 13 64.36 -4.34 -59.93
CA SER A 13 64.16 -3.35 -60.98
C SER A 13 63.61 -3.96 -62.27
N ALA A 14 63.04 -3.05 -63.07
CA ALA A 14 63.14 -2.95 -64.53
C ALA A 14 62.49 -4.03 -65.42
N ALA A 15 61.53 -3.59 -66.25
CA ALA A 15 61.74 -3.47 -67.70
C ALA A 15 60.58 -2.69 -68.35
N ALA A 16 60.94 -1.78 -69.24
CA ALA A 16 60.05 -0.92 -70.01
C ALA A 16 59.49 -1.64 -71.24
N ALA A 17 58.26 -1.30 -71.64
CA ALA A 17 57.81 -1.38 -73.03
C ALA A 17 56.73 -0.32 -73.28
N LEU A 18 57.05 0.60 -74.19
CA LEU A 18 56.17 1.61 -74.78
C LEU A 18 55.05 0.94 -75.61
N LEU A 19 53.85 1.54 -75.61
CA LEU A 19 53.06 2.02 -76.76
C LEU A 19 51.54 1.78 -76.71
N ILE A 20 50.84 2.88 -77.03
CA ILE A 20 49.48 3.05 -77.58
C ILE A 20 48.39 3.52 -76.60
N ALA A 21 47.85 4.67 -76.99
CA ALA A 21 46.83 5.48 -76.38
C ALA A 21 45.46 4.80 -76.27
N SER A 22 44.78 4.99 -75.15
CA SER A 22 43.35 5.33 -75.10
C SER A 22 43.03 5.91 -73.72
N PHE A 23 42.55 7.15 -73.64
CA PHE A 23 41.98 7.69 -72.42
C PHE A 23 40.62 7.04 -72.17
N PRO A 24 40.38 6.32 -71.05
CA PRO A 24 39.02 6.10 -70.61
C PRO A 24 38.51 7.41 -70.01
N ILE A 25 37.50 7.97 -70.67
CA ILE A 25 36.62 9.01 -70.14
C ILE A 25 36.04 8.45 -68.82
N SER A 26 36.56 8.91 -67.68
CA SER A 26 35.95 8.63 -66.38
C SER A 26 34.65 9.42 -66.32
N ALA A 27 33.52 8.72 -66.45
CA ALA A 27 32.20 9.27 -66.26
C ALA A 27 32.08 10.04 -64.92
N PRO A 28 31.30 11.13 -64.87
CA PRO A 28 31.06 11.83 -63.62
C PRO A 28 30.37 10.91 -62.61
N ARG A 29 31.00 10.83 -61.43
CA ARG A 29 30.52 10.16 -60.23
C ARG A 29 29.09 10.63 -59.92
N PRO A 30 28.08 9.74 -59.77
CA PRO A 30 26.77 10.17 -59.30
C PRO A 30 26.89 10.75 -57.88
N PRO A 31 26.16 11.83 -57.55
CA PRO A 31 26.19 12.39 -56.21
C PRO A 31 25.74 11.35 -55.19
N ALA A 32 26.54 11.21 -54.14
CA ALA A 32 26.33 10.26 -53.06
C ALA A 32 25.02 10.56 -52.30
N ALA A 33 24.21 9.50 -52.22
CA ALA A 33 23.27 9.09 -51.19
C ALA A 33 22.74 10.12 -50.16
N PHE A 34 21.40 10.17 -50.13
CA PHE A 34 20.49 10.63 -49.08
C PHE A 34 21.08 10.67 -47.66
N ALA A 35 21.01 11.84 -47.03
CA ALA A 35 21.33 12.04 -45.62
C ALA A 35 20.45 11.13 -44.74
N SER A 36 21.11 10.43 -43.82
CA SER A 36 20.53 9.67 -42.72
C SER A 36 19.55 10.55 -41.92
N ALA A 37 18.31 10.09 -41.78
CA ALA A 37 17.37 10.67 -40.83
C ALA A 37 17.86 10.34 -39.41
N ALA A 38 18.59 11.26 -38.78
CA ALA A 38 18.93 11.14 -37.37
C ALA A 38 17.64 11.35 -36.55
N VAL A 39 17.06 10.25 -36.08
CA VAL A 39 15.99 10.26 -35.06
C VAL A 39 16.65 10.71 -33.77
N VAL A 40 16.40 11.95 -33.34
CA VAL A 40 16.82 12.41 -32.01
C VAL A 40 15.62 12.20 -31.08
N PRO A 41 15.66 11.24 -30.14
CA PRO A 41 14.60 11.09 -29.16
C PRO A 41 14.77 12.22 -28.13
N ILE A 42 13.99 13.28 -28.26
CA ILE A 42 13.86 14.32 -27.23
C ILE A 42 12.46 14.16 -26.64
N ALA A 43 12.40 13.60 -25.42
CA ALA A 43 11.22 13.29 -24.62
C ALA A 43 10.17 12.40 -25.32
N LYS A 44 9.85 11.22 -24.79
CA LYS A 44 8.91 10.24 -25.38
C LYS A 44 7.46 10.75 -25.61
N GLN A 45 7.14 12.00 -25.25
CA GLN A 45 5.90 12.70 -25.64
C GLN A 45 5.98 13.39 -26.99
N GLN A 46 7.18 13.47 -27.58
CA GLN A 46 7.47 14.17 -28.80
C GLN A 46 8.41 13.34 -29.68
N LEU A 47 8.13 13.31 -30.98
CA LEU A 47 9.01 12.72 -31.98
C LEU A 47 9.47 13.82 -32.94
N THR A 48 10.78 13.96 -33.14
CA THR A 48 11.34 14.90 -34.13
C THR A 48 12.04 14.14 -35.25
N LEU A 49 11.68 14.45 -36.49
CA LEU A 49 12.29 13.90 -37.70
C LEU A 49 12.86 15.03 -38.56
N GLN A 50 14.04 14.81 -39.15
CA GLN A 50 14.60 15.67 -40.18
C GLN A 50 14.43 15.02 -41.54
N ILE A 51 13.43 15.47 -42.32
CA ILE A 51 13.08 14.89 -43.62
C ILE A 51 12.81 16.03 -44.60
N GLN A 52 13.28 15.89 -45.84
CA GLN A 52 12.95 16.85 -46.90
C GLN A 52 11.48 16.71 -47.32
N THR A 53 10.64 17.66 -46.92
CA THR A 53 9.22 17.71 -47.31
C THR A 53 9.00 18.64 -48.50
N VAL A 54 7.90 18.46 -49.24
CA VAL A 54 7.46 19.38 -50.30
C VAL A 54 6.11 19.96 -49.91
N ARG A 55 5.85 21.25 -50.22
CA ARG A 55 4.50 21.81 -50.15
C ARG A 55 3.83 21.72 -51.51
N LEU A 56 2.66 21.08 -51.56
CA LEU A 56 1.78 21.09 -52.72
C LEU A 56 0.44 21.71 -52.31
N SER A 57 0.08 22.85 -52.89
CA SER A 57 -1.18 23.56 -52.60
C SER A 57 -1.43 23.76 -51.09
N GLN A 58 -0.41 24.24 -50.36
CA GLN A 58 -0.41 24.41 -48.90
C GLN A 58 -0.41 23.13 -48.05
N VAL A 59 -0.43 21.94 -48.66
CA VAL A 59 -0.35 20.66 -47.94
C VAL A 59 1.11 20.23 -47.81
N VAL A 60 1.53 19.91 -46.58
CA VAL A 60 2.83 19.31 -46.31
C VAL A 60 2.82 17.86 -46.80
N MET A 61 3.71 17.58 -47.75
CA MET A 61 3.88 16.25 -48.35
C MET A 61 5.24 15.68 -47.94
N VAL A 62 5.24 14.42 -47.50
CA VAL A 62 6.45 13.74 -47.06
C VAL A 62 6.85 12.62 -48.02
N PRO A 63 8.16 12.43 -48.27
CA PRO A 63 8.65 11.30 -49.05
C PRO A 63 8.38 10.01 -48.28
N ALA A 64 7.44 9.19 -48.78
CA ALA A 64 6.86 8.07 -48.04
C ALA A 64 7.92 7.10 -47.53
N ARG A 65 8.85 6.66 -48.40
CA ARG A 65 9.91 5.71 -48.04
C ARG A 65 10.80 6.24 -46.92
N ALA A 66 11.26 7.49 -47.02
CA ALA A 66 12.15 8.09 -46.03
C ALA A 66 11.43 8.31 -44.68
N PHE A 67 10.16 8.72 -44.72
CA PHE A 67 9.34 8.86 -43.51
C PHE A 67 9.15 7.51 -42.80
N PHE A 68 8.67 6.49 -43.51
CA PHE A 68 8.40 5.20 -42.90
C PHE A 68 9.67 4.48 -42.42
N GLN A 69 10.77 4.60 -43.15
CA GLN A 69 12.07 4.13 -42.65
C GLN A 69 12.51 4.90 -41.41
N GLY A 70 12.32 6.23 -41.38
CA GLY A 70 12.67 7.07 -40.24
C GLY A 70 11.90 6.74 -38.95
N VAL A 71 10.67 6.22 -39.07
CA VAL A 71 9.87 5.79 -37.91
C VAL A 71 9.90 4.27 -37.67
N GLY A 72 10.69 3.52 -38.44
CA GLY A 72 10.81 2.07 -38.31
C GLY A 72 9.58 1.28 -38.78
N ALA A 73 8.73 1.86 -39.61
CA ALA A 73 7.53 1.21 -40.14
C ALA A 73 7.84 0.32 -41.35
N ARG A 74 7.07 -0.77 -41.51
CA ARG A 74 7.05 -1.54 -42.75
C ARG A 74 6.22 -0.78 -43.77
N PHE A 75 6.77 -0.58 -44.97
CA PHE A 75 6.12 0.19 -46.05
C PHE A 75 6.20 -0.57 -47.37
N GLN A 76 5.08 -0.59 -48.09
CA GLN A 76 4.96 -1.20 -49.42
C GLN A 76 4.16 -0.30 -50.37
N LEU A 77 4.53 -0.36 -51.65
CA LEU A 77 3.80 0.24 -52.76
C LEU A 77 3.61 -0.85 -53.82
N GLN A 78 2.37 -1.28 -54.04
CA GLN A 78 2.02 -2.33 -55.00
C GLN A 78 0.82 -1.89 -55.83
N SER A 79 0.93 -1.90 -57.16
CA SER A 79 -0.18 -1.56 -58.07
C SER A 79 -0.88 -0.23 -57.72
N ASN A 80 -0.10 0.82 -57.42
CA ASN A 80 -0.54 2.14 -56.92
C ASN A 80 -1.17 2.16 -55.52
N THR A 81 -1.30 1.02 -54.85
CA THR A 81 -1.72 0.93 -53.45
C THR A 81 -0.55 1.12 -52.52
N ILE A 82 -0.71 2.06 -51.61
CA ILE A 82 0.20 2.39 -50.51
C ILE A 82 -0.27 1.64 -49.29
N SER A 83 0.64 0.93 -48.61
CA SER A 83 0.39 0.34 -47.31
C SER A 83 1.59 0.58 -46.39
N ALA A 84 1.31 0.90 -45.12
CA ALA A 84 2.35 0.96 -44.10
C ALA A 84 1.82 0.50 -42.75
N GLU A 85 2.70 -0.13 -41.96
CA GLU A 85 2.37 -0.74 -40.67
C GLU A 85 3.44 -0.44 -39.62
N LEU A 86 3.01 -0.06 -38.42
CA LEU A 86 3.84 0.19 -37.25
C LEU A 86 3.13 -0.33 -35.99
N GLY A 87 3.59 -1.48 -35.48
CA GLY A 87 2.91 -2.15 -34.37
C GLY A 87 1.48 -2.55 -34.74
N SER A 88 0.49 -2.05 -34.00
CA SER A 88 -0.94 -2.25 -34.29
C SER A 88 -1.51 -1.24 -35.29
N HIS A 89 -0.78 -0.16 -35.59
CA HIS A 89 -1.27 0.89 -36.47
C HIS A 89 -1.02 0.56 -37.94
N ARG A 90 -2.01 0.83 -38.78
CA ARG A 90 -1.95 0.59 -40.22
C ARG A 90 -2.53 1.76 -40.99
N ILE A 91 -1.88 2.11 -42.08
CA ILE A 91 -2.43 3.06 -43.05
C ILE A 91 -2.50 2.44 -44.44
N SER A 92 -3.45 2.90 -45.24
CA SER A 92 -3.47 2.58 -46.66
C SER A 92 -4.01 3.75 -47.50
N GLY A 93 -3.72 3.72 -48.79
CA GLY A 93 -4.21 4.71 -49.74
C GLY A 93 -3.84 4.34 -51.16
N THR A 94 -4.27 5.16 -52.11
CA THR A 94 -3.97 4.92 -53.53
C THR A 94 -3.36 6.18 -54.14
N VAL A 95 -2.31 6.01 -54.94
CA VAL A 95 -1.71 7.12 -55.70
C VAL A 95 -2.77 7.76 -56.60
N GLY A 96 -2.88 9.09 -56.57
CA GLY A 96 -3.88 9.86 -57.30
C GLY A 96 -5.28 9.90 -56.67
N SER A 97 -5.51 9.24 -55.52
CA SER A 97 -6.79 9.25 -54.82
C SER A 97 -6.79 10.16 -53.58
N LEU A 98 -7.90 10.85 -53.35
CA LEU A 98 -8.16 11.58 -52.09
C LEU A 98 -8.72 10.69 -50.97
N LYS A 99 -8.86 9.39 -51.22
CA LYS A 99 -9.30 8.41 -50.21
C LYS A 99 -8.09 7.66 -49.64
N GLY A 100 -7.99 7.63 -48.32
CA GLY A 100 -7.06 6.79 -47.57
C GLY A 100 -7.76 6.12 -46.39
N PHE A 101 -7.04 5.27 -45.67
CA PHE A 101 -7.50 4.61 -44.45
C PHE A 101 -6.44 4.72 -43.36
N ILE A 102 -6.88 4.94 -42.13
CA ILE A 102 -6.06 4.95 -40.92
C ILE A 102 -6.75 4.00 -39.92
N ASP A 103 -6.06 2.93 -39.53
CA ASP A 103 -6.56 1.86 -38.67
C ASP A 103 -7.92 1.30 -39.12
N GLY A 104 -8.08 1.14 -40.44
CA GLY A 104 -9.31 0.63 -41.07
C GLY A 104 -10.41 1.69 -41.27
N ASN A 105 -10.28 2.88 -40.68
CA ASN A 105 -11.25 3.97 -40.85
C ASN A 105 -10.94 4.79 -42.09
N ALA A 106 -11.96 5.08 -42.91
CA ALA A 106 -11.81 5.92 -44.09
C ALA A 106 -11.46 7.37 -43.71
N ALA A 107 -10.42 7.92 -44.33
CA ALA A 107 -9.94 9.27 -44.16
C ALA A 107 -9.95 10.02 -45.49
N LYS A 108 -10.58 11.19 -45.53
CA LYS A 108 -10.51 12.11 -46.67
C LYS A 108 -9.19 12.86 -46.61
N LEU A 109 -8.36 12.71 -47.63
CA LEU A 109 -7.05 13.32 -47.72
C LEU A 109 -7.16 14.76 -48.26
N PRO A 110 -6.33 15.69 -47.75
CA PRO A 110 -6.31 17.08 -48.20
C PRO A 110 -5.63 17.23 -49.58
N SER A 111 -4.82 16.24 -49.96
CA SER A 111 -4.22 16.11 -51.29
C SER A 111 -4.02 14.63 -51.61
N ALA A 112 -3.93 14.26 -52.88
CA ALA A 112 -3.71 12.88 -53.28
C ALA A 112 -2.21 12.53 -53.16
N PRO A 113 -1.86 11.30 -52.76
CA PRO A 113 -0.49 10.82 -52.90
C PRO A 113 -0.03 10.92 -54.36
N ILE A 114 1.20 11.39 -54.59
CA ILE A 114 1.71 11.70 -55.92
C ILE A 114 3.17 11.28 -56.06
N ILE A 115 3.55 10.85 -57.26
CA ILE A 115 4.94 10.54 -57.60
C ILE A 115 5.55 11.76 -58.29
N VAL A 116 6.58 12.34 -57.70
CA VAL A 116 7.34 13.47 -58.27
C VAL A 116 8.77 13.00 -58.49
N LYS A 117 9.22 12.99 -59.75
CA LYS A 117 10.58 12.56 -60.15
C LYS A 117 10.99 11.21 -59.52
N GLY A 118 10.08 10.22 -59.57
CA GLY A 118 10.31 8.87 -59.04
C GLY A 118 10.17 8.73 -57.51
N THR A 119 9.95 9.82 -56.78
CA THR A 119 9.71 9.78 -55.32
C THR A 119 8.23 9.86 -55.03
N LEU A 120 7.70 8.89 -54.27
CA LEU A 120 6.33 8.95 -53.77
C LEU A 120 6.24 9.94 -52.60
N TYR A 121 5.40 10.95 -52.76
CA TYR A 121 5.02 11.90 -51.75
C TYR A 121 3.60 11.62 -51.26
N ILE A 122 3.42 11.54 -49.95
CA ILE A 122 2.11 11.33 -49.32
C ILE A 122 1.78 12.53 -48.41
N PRO A 123 0.48 12.86 -48.23
CA PRO A 123 0.08 13.91 -47.31
C PRO A 123 0.52 13.57 -45.88
N MET A 124 1.02 14.57 -45.15
CA MET A 124 1.45 14.38 -43.77
C MET A 124 0.32 13.82 -42.88
N GLN A 125 -0.95 14.18 -43.13
CA GLN A 125 -2.09 13.62 -42.41
C GLN A 125 -2.17 12.08 -42.53
N LEU A 126 -1.90 11.52 -43.71
CA LEU A 126 -1.91 10.08 -43.91
C LEU A 126 -0.70 9.42 -43.24
N ALA A 127 0.50 10.00 -43.40
CA ALA A 127 1.72 9.50 -42.77
C ALA A 127 1.67 9.56 -41.23
N ALA A 128 1.18 10.68 -40.67
CA ALA A 128 1.02 10.88 -39.23
C ALA A 128 -0.01 9.91 -38.63
N GLY A 129 -1.01 9.48 -39.40
CA GLY A 129 -1.99 8.49 -38.96
C GLY A 129 -1.39 7.13 -38.59
N LEU A 130 -0.16 6.84 -39.02
CA LEU A 130 0.55 5.64 -38.59
C LEU A 130 1.16 5.78 -37.19
N LEU A 131 1.26 7.01 -36.69
CA LEU A 131 1.80 7.33 -35.37
C LEU A 131 0.66 7.50 -34.37
N ASP A 132 0.92 7.16 -33.11
CA ASP A 132 -0.02 7.39 -32.01
C ASP A 132 -0.10 8.88 -31.60
N TYR A 133 0.52 9.83 -32.31
CA TYR A 133 0.41 11.26 -32.00
C TYR A 133 -0.82 11.88 -32.67
N ASP A 134 -1.49 12.81 -31.99
CA ASP A 134 -2.67 13.53 -32.50
C ASP A 134 -2.37 15.00 -32.87
N ALA A 135 -1.15 15.46 -32.65
CA ALA A 135 -0.66 16.76 -33.12
C ALA A 135 0.69 16.63 -33.84
N TRP A 136 0.90 17.47 -34.85
CA TRP A 136 2.18 17.59 -35.55
C TRP A 136 2.42 19.00 -36.08
N ARG A 137 3.69 19.38 -36.23
CA ARG A 137 4.15 20.67 -36.76
C ARG A 137 5.35 20.47 -37.68
N TYR A 138 5.37 21.17 -38.80
CA TYR A 138 6.55 21.29 -39.66
C TYR A 138 7.14 22.69 -39.54
N ASP A 139 8.43 22.76 -39.23
CA ASP A 139 9.19 24.00 -39.20
C ASP A 139 10.02 24.12 -40.49
N GLU A 140 9.70 25.11 -41.33
CA GLU A 140 10.33 25.27 -42.64
C GLU A 140 11.78 25.73 -42.58
N GLY A 141 12.10 26.61 -41.62
CA GLY A 141 13.45 27.15 -41.46
C GLY A 141 14.44 26.06 -41.04
N THR A 142 13.99 25.15 -40.18
CA THR A 142 14.83 24.06 -39.65
C THR A 142 14.60 22.71 -40.33
N ARG A 143 13.59 22.60 -41.20
CA ARG A 143 13.14 21.36 -41.86
C ARG A 143 12.84 20.23 -40.88
N LYS A 144 12.29 20.58 -39.71
CA LYS A 144 11.97 19.63 -38.63
C LYS A 144 10.47 19.34 -38.61
N LEU A 145 10.13 18.06 -38.67
CA LEU A 145 8.80 17.55 -38.34
C LEU A 145 8.79 17.18 -36.87
N THR A 146 7.82 17.71 -36.13
CA THR A 146 7.57 17.43 -34.73
C THR A 146 6.19 16.79 -34.59
N PHE A 147 6.10 15.69 -33.86
CA PHE A 147 4.84 15.06 -33.44
C PHE A 147 4.73 15.14 -31.94
N SER A 148 3.54 15.40 -31.41
CA SER A 148 3.31 15.50 -29.96
C SER A 148 1.88 15.06 -29.59
N TYR A 149 1.66 14.78 -28.31
CA TYR A 149 0.30 14.63 -27.79
C TYR A 149 -0.35 16.00 -27.57
N SER A 150 -1.59 16.18 -28.00
CA SER A 150 -2.42 17.34 -27.65
C SER A 150 -2.67 17.40 -26.15
N GLU A 151 -2.98 18.58 -25.59
CA GLU A 151 -3.33 18.72 -24.17
C GLU A 151 -4.51 17.80 -23.80
N GLN A 152 -5.50 17.64 -24.68
CA GLN A 152 -6.64 16.75 -24.47
C GLN A 152 -6.19 15.28 -24.34
N LYS A 153 -5.31 14.81 -25.23
CA LYS A 153 -4.78 13.44 -25.18
C LYS A 153 -3.86 13.23 -23.99
N GLN A 154 -3.03 14.21 -23.64
CA GLN A 154 -2.20 14.19 -22.43
C GLN A 154 -3.07 14.04 -21.17
N ASN A 155 -4.10 14.87 -21.02
CA ASN A 155 -5.02 14.81 -19.88
C ASN A 155 -5.74 13.46 -19.80
N LYS A 156 -6.18 12.91 -20.94
CA LYS A 156 -6.80 11.58 -21.00
C LYS A 156 -5.82 10.47 -20.58
N LEU A 157 -4.59 10.49 -21.11
CA LEU A 157 -3.56 9.51 -20.75
C LEU A 157 -3.16 9.62 -19.28
N ALA A 158 -3.05 10.83 -18.75
CA ALA A 158 -2.82 11.08 -17.33
C ALA A 158 -3.94 10.46 -16.49
N ALA A 159 -5.22 10.71 -16.80
CA ALA A 159 -6.33 10.11 -16.07
C ALA A 159 -6.28 8.56 -16.03
N ILE A 160 -5.89 7.94 -17.16
CA ILE A 160 -5.69 6.48 -17.22
C ILE A 160 -4.51 6.05 -16.35
N LEU A 161 -3.41 6.80 -16.33
CA LEU A 161 -2.25 6.54 -15.46
C LEU A 161 -2.63 6.55 -13.98
N HIS A 162 -3.44 7.53 -13.55
CA HIS A 162 -3.89 7.64 -12.15
C HIS A 162 -4.81 6.47 -11.78
N SER A 163 -5.77 6.14 -12.64
CA SER A 163 -6.66 5.00 -12.44
C SER A 163 -5.90 3.68 -12.33
N ALA A 164 -4.89 3.48 -13.19
CA ALA A 164 -4.03 2.30 -13.15
C ALA A 164 -3.21 2.23 -11.84
N ALA A 165 -2.71 3.36 -11.34
CA ALA A 165 -2.01 3.42 -10.05
C ALA A 165 -2.91 3.06 -8.88
N ARG A 166 -4.10 3.68 -8.81
CA ARG A 166 -5.13 3.40 -7.79
C ARG A 166 -5.54 1.92 -7.74
N GLN A 167 -5.63 1.27 -8.90
CA GLN A 167 -5.99 -0.15 -9.02
C GLN A 167 -4.81 -1.10 -8.82
N GLY A 168 -3.56 -0.60 -8.75
CA GLY A 168 -2.37 -1.44 -8.74
C GLY A 168 -2.11 -2.14 -10.09
N ASN A 169 -2.64 -1.63 -11.20
CA ASN A 169 -2.47 -2.22 -12.53
C ASN A 169 -1.09 -1.88 -13.12
N VAL A 170 -0.06 -2.59 -12.65
CA VAL A 170 1.34 -2.40 -13.04
C VAL A 170 1.55 -2.55 -14.55
N ALA A 171 0.85 -3.48 -15.21
CA ALA A 171 0.98 -3.70 -16.65
C ALA A 171 0.50 -2.49 -17.47
N GLN A 172 -0.58 -1.84 -17.04
CA GLN A 172 -1.07 -0.63 -17.70
C GLN A 172 -0.19 0.58 -17.39
N LEU A 173 0.28 0.73 -16.14
CA LEU A 173 1.27 1.75 -15.78
C LEU A 173 2.51 1.64 -16.65
N GLN A 174 3.09 0.45 -16.75
CA GLN A 174 4.29 0.17 -17.55
C GLN A 174 4.08 0.60 -19.00
N LYS A 175 2.97 0.20 -19.64
CA LYS A 175 2.65 0.58 -21.03
C LYS A 175 2.53 2.10 -21.21
N LEU A 176 1.90 2.81 -20.28
CA LEU A 176 1.72 4.27 -20.36
C LEU A 176 3.04 5.01 -20.16
N LEU A 177 3.84 4.60 -19.17
CA LEU A 177 5.14 5.19 -18.89
C LEU A 177 6.14 4.89 -20.03
N ASP A 178 6.04 3.73 -20.68
CA ASP A 178 6.83 3.39 -21.86
C ASP A 178 6.47 4.24 -23.08
N ARG A 179 5.21 4.68 -23.18
CA ARG A 179 4.72 5.68 -24.16
C ARG A 179 5.12 7.12 -23.80
N GLY A 180 5.84 7.34 -22.70
CA GLY A 180 6.31 8.68 -22.32
C GLY A 180 5.27 9.56 -21.63
N VAL A 181 4.15 9.01 -21.19
CA VAL A 181 3.22 9.76 -20.33
C VAL A 181 3.99 10.28 -19.12
N ASP A 182 3.83 11.57 -18.80
CA ASP A 182 4.51 12.17 -17.65
C ASP A 182 4.07 11.47 -16.36
N VAL A 183 5.04 10.89 -15.65
CA VAL A 183 4.84 10.17 -14.40
C VAL A 183 4.30 11.08 -13.29
N ASN A 184 4.61 12.39 -13.37
CA ASN A 184 4.19 13.41 -12.42
C ASN A 184 3.03 14.26 -12.95
N ALA A 185 2.38 13.83 -14.05
CA ALA A 185 1.20 14.49 -14.56
C ALA A 185 0.15 14.60 -13.45
N LYS A 186 -0.51 15.75 -13.37
CA LYS A 186 -1.61 15.99 -12.45
C LYS A 186 -2.91 16.05 -13.23
N VAL A 187 -3.93 15.37 -12.75
CA VAL A 187 -5.29 15.51 -13.28
C VAL A 187 -5.99 16.63 -12.49
N LYS A 188 -6.56 17.62 -13.20
CA LYS A 188 -7.33 18.70 -12.58
C LYS A 188 -8.48 18.11 -11.74
N GLY A 189 -8.49 18.36 -10.45
CA GLY A 189 -9.46 17.81 -9.49
C GLY A 189 -9.18 18.28 -8.06
N TYR A 190 -9.76 17.62 -7.06
CA TYR A 190 -9.46 17.90 -5.66
C TYR A 190 -8.02 17.43 -5.32
N ALA A 191 -7.22 18.33 -4.74
CA ALA A 191 -5.88 18.11 -4.19
C ALA A 191 -4.70 17.87 -5.17
N ASP A 192 -4.90 17.98 -6.49
CA ASP A 192 -3.84 17.91 -7.51
C ASP A 192 -2.89 16.72 -7.33
N TRP A 193 -3.46 15.54 -7.04
CA TRP A 193 -2.71 14.32 -6.81
C TRP A 193 -2.09 13.76 -8.10
N THR A 194 -0.92 13.17 -7.94
CA THR A 194 -0.21 12.40 -8.97
C THR A 194 -0.65 10.94 -8.95
N ALA A 195 -0.24 10.17 -9.97
CA ALA A 195 -0.42 8.71 -9.94
C ALA A 195 0.25 8.06 -8.73
N MET A 196 1.40 8.57 -8.27
CA MET A 196 2.10 8.04 -7.09
C MET A 196 1.34 8.30 -5.79
N ASP A 197 0.70 9.47 -5.66
CA ASP A 197 -0.12 9.79 -4.49
C ASP A 197 -1.29 8.80 -4.33
N TYR A 198 -1.95 8.42 -5.44
CA TYR A 198 -2.99 7.37 -5.43
C TYR A 198 -2.42 5.99 -5.12
N ALA A 199 -1.24 5.63 -5.64
CA ALA A 199 -0.62 4.35 -5.30
C ALA A 199 -0.33 4.24 -3.78
N ILE A 200 0.04 5.35 -3.14
CA ILE A 200 0.23 5.42 -1.68
C ILE A 200 -1.11 5.32 -0.95
N LEU A 201 -2.08 6.18 -1.28
CA LEU A 201 -3.37 6.24 -0.60
C LEU A 201 -4.21 4.96 -0.73
N ASP A 202 -4.08 4.24 -1.85
CA ASP A 202 -4.78 2.98 -2.09
C ASP A 202 -3.88 1.74 -1.82
N HIS A 203 -2.73 1.94 -1.16
CA HIS A 203 -1.85 0.89 -0.63
C HIS A 203 -1.35 -0.10 -1.71
N ARG A 204 -0.73 0.42 -2.77
CA ARG A 204 -0.31 -0.35 -3.96
C ARG A 204 1.21 -0.45 -4.08
N PRO A 205 1.88 -1.41 -3.41
CA PRO A 205 3.34 -1.43 -3.31
C PRO A 205 4.04 -1.57 -4.67
N SER A 206 3.59 -2.49 -5.54
CA SER A 206 4.22 -2.70 -6.85
C SER A 206 3.98 -1.54 -7.82
N ALA A 207 2.85 -0.83 -7.71
CA ALA A 207 2.60 0.37 -8.49
C ALA A 207 3.48 1.53 -8.00
N ALA A 208 3.58 1.71 -6.68
CA ALA A 208 4.46 2.68 -6.04
C ALA A 208 5.92 2.46 -6.46
N GLU A 209 6.39 1.21 -6.43
CA GLU A 209 7.75 0.85 -6.83
C GLU A 209 8.05 1.19 -8.29
N LEU A 210 7.14 0.84 -9.21
CA LEU A 210 7.29 1.18 -10.63
C LEU A 210 7.30 2.69 -10.85
N LEU A 211 6.38 3.43 -10.21
CA LEU A 211 6.30 4.88 -10.35
C LEU A 211 7.56 5.57 -9.83
N LEU A 212 8.08 5.18 -8.67
CA LEU A 212 9.36 5.69 -8.15
C LEU A 212 10.54 5.33 -9.07
N ALA A 213 10.56 4.12 -9.63
CA ALA A 213 11.58 3.72 -10.62
C ALA A 213 11.55 4.57 -11.90
N ARG A 214 10.41 5.23 -12.19
CA ARG A 214 10.25 6.15 -13.33
C ARG A 214 10.38 7.62 -12.95
N GLY A 215 10.76 7.95 -11.72
CA GLY A 215 10.90 9.34 -11.25
C GLY A 215 9.60 9.99 -10.78
N GLY A 216 8.61 9.18 -10.39
CA GLY A 216 7.40 9.64 -9.73
C GLY A 216 7.71 10.30 -8.38
N THR A 217 6.98 11.36 -8.07
CA THR A 217 7.09 12.12 -6.82
C THR A 217 5.78 12.02 -6.05
N TYR A 218 5.83 12.21 -4.73
CA TYR A 218 4.66 12.15 -3.87
C TYR A 218 4.76 13.14 -2.72
N LYS A 219 3.63 13.43 -2.09
CA LYS A 219 3.58 14.25 -0.87
C LYS A 219 3.91 13.39 0.36
N PRO A 220 4.95 13.74 1.17
CA PRO A 220 5.32 12.95 2.34
C PRO A 220 4.20 12.77 3.38
N ALA A 221 3.27 13.73 3.52
CA ALA A 221 2.15 13.63 4.44
C ALA A 221 1.19 12.44 4.15
N LEU A 222 1.24 11.85 2.95
CA LEU A 222 0.41 10.70 2.59
C LEU A 222 0.89 9.38 3.20
N VAL A 223 2.01 9.37 3.92
CA VAL A 223 2.54 8.13 4.52
C VAL A 223 1.90 7.78 5.86
N TRP A 224 1.18 8.71 6.52
CA TRP A 224 0.54 8.44 7.82
C TRP A 224 -0.58 7.40 7.77
N PRO A 225 -1.45 7.38 6.75
CA PRO A 225 -2.42 6.30 6.57
C PRO A 225 -1.77 4.92 6.42
N LEU A 226 -0.49 4.84 6.02
CA LEU A 226 0.21 3.56 5.90
C LEU A 226 0.61 2.93 7.25
N LEU A 227 0.45 3.68 8.35
CA LEU A 227 0.73 3.19 9.71
C LEU A 227 -0.44 2.41 10.32
N HIS A 228 -1.56 2.29 9.59
CA HIS A 228 -2.72 1.56 10.07
C HIS A 228 -2.36 0.09 10.34
N PRO A 229 -2.60 -0.41 11.57
CA PRO A 229 -2.29 -1.79 11.92
C PRO A 229 -3.24 -2.76 11.23
N SER A 230 -2.70 -3.89 10.76
CA SER A 230 -3.43 -4.98 10.07
C SER A 230 -3.67 -4.79 8.56
N ASP A 231 -3.01 -3.82 7.92
CA ASP A 231 -2.92 -3.75 6.46
C ASP A 231 -1.51 -4.12 5.95
N ALA A 232 -1.38 -5.35 5.44
CA ALA A 232 -0.13 -5.85 4.89
C ALA A 232 0.30 -5.09 3.62
N GLN A 233 -0.65 -4.59 2.81
CA GLN A 233 -0.34 -3.80 1.63
C GLN A 233 0.12 -2.38 1.99
N ALA A 234 -0.44 -1.79 3.05
CA ALA A 234 0.04 -0.54 3.62
C ALA A 234 1.50 -0.66 4.08
N THR A 235 1.78 -1.72 4.85
CA THR A 235 3.13 -2.03 5.37
C THR A 235 4.13 -2.26 4.24
N ALA A 236 3.75 -3.04 3.21
CA ALA A 236 4.59 -3.26 2.03
C ALA A 236 4.80 -1.96 1.22
N THR A 237 3.79 -1.08 1.14
CA THR A 237 3.93 0.21 0.47
C THR A 237 4.90 1.10 1.23
N LEU A 238 4.81 1.15 2.58
CA LEU A 238 5.76 1.87 3.42
C LEU A 238 7.19 1.35 3.24
N GLU A 239 7.38 0.03 3.14
CA GLU A 239 8.69 -0.57 2.89
C GLU A 239 9.30 -0.09 1.58
N VAL A 240 8.50 -0.03 0.50
CA VAL A 240 8.94 0.53 -0.79
C VAL A 240 9.41 1.98 -0.61
N LEU A 241 8.66 2.80 0.12
CA LEU A 241 9.03 4.21 0.33
C LEU A 241 10.33 4.35 1.15
N LEU A 242 10.49 3.58 2.22
CA LEU A 242 11.70 3.57 3.05
C LEU A 242 12.94 3.11 2.27
N LYS A 243 12.82 2.05 1.46
CA LYS A 243 13.88 1.62 0.54
C LYS A 243 14.27 2.68 -0.49
N ARG A 244 13.36 3.61 -0.80
CA ARG A 244 13.57 4.71 -1.76
C ARG A 244 13.89 6.05 -1.08
N GLY A 245 14.22 6.05 0.21
CA GLY A 245 14.74 7.21 0.91
C GLY A 245 13.70 8.06 1.63
N LEU A 246 12.51 7.53 1.91
CA LEU A 246 11.61 8.15 2.89
C LEU A 246 12.36 8.30 4.22
N ASN A 247 12.38 9.51 4.79
CA ASN A 247 12.95 9.74 6.11
C ASN A 247 12.12 8.99 7.16
N PRO A 248 12.69 8.02 7.91
CA PRO A 248 11.95 7.29 8.94
C PRO A 248 11.64 8.14 10.19
N ASP A 249 12.29 9.29 10.34
CA ASP A 249 12.06 10.25 11.44
C ASP A 249 11.11 11.40 10.99
N LEU A 250 10.26 11.20 9.99
CA LEU A 250 9.26 12.21 9.65
C LEU A 250 8.40 12.52 10.87
N TRP A 251 8.15 13.80 11.10
CA TRP A 251 7.34 14.33 12.20
C TRP A 251 6.09 15.00 11.65
N ASP A 252 4.94 14.63 12.20
CA ASP A 252 3.67 15.22 11.80
C ASP A 252 3.35 16.48 12.59
N VAL A 253 2.95 17.52 11.88
CA VAL A 253 2.61 18.82 12.48
C VAL A 253 1.24 18.82 13.17
N TYR A 254 0.36 17.87 12.85
CA TYR A 254 -1.00 17.83 13.38
C TYR A 254 -1.13 16.89 14.58
N THR A 255 -0.52 15.71 14.52
CA THR A 255 -0.49 14.73 15.62
C THR A 255 0.66 14.98 16.59
N HIS A 256 1.62 15.84 16.22
CA HIS A 256 2.85 16.10 16.99
C HIS A 256 3.69 14.85 17.26
N ALA A 257 3.58 13.83 16.41
CA ALA A 257 4.25 12.55 16.56
C ALA A 257 5.14 12.23 15.36
N THR A 258 6.21 11.47 15.61
CA THR A 258 7.00 10.82 14.57
C THR A 258 6.27 9.60 14.00
N LEU A 259 6.76 9.08 12.87
CA LEU A 259 6.38 7.78 12.31
C LEU A 259 6.34 6.67 13.37
N LEU A 260 7.42 6.54 14.13
CA LEU A 260 7.59 5.47 15.11
C LEU A 260 6.66 5.64 16.30
N GLU A 261 6.47 6.87 16.77
CA GLU A 261 5.52 7.18 17.85
C GLU A 261 4.10 6.84 17.44
N GLN A 262 3.64 7.32 16.28
CA GLN A 262 2.28 7.07 15.80
C GLN A 262 2.04 5.57 15.50
N ALA A 263 3.03 4.87 14.93
CA ALA A 263 2.95 3.43 14.72
C ALA A 263 2.93 2.61 16.03
N SER A 264 3.41 3.20 17.13
CA SER A 264 3.41 2.61 18.47
C SER A 264 2.11 2.86 19.24
N MET A 265 1.18 3.63 18.67
CA MET A 265 -0.14 3.89 19.26
C MET A 265 -1.15 2.80 18.90
N LYS A 266 -2.16 2.63 19.75
CA LYS A 266 -3.38 1.93 19.38
C LYS A 266 -4.11 2.71 18.29
N SER A 267 -4.64 2.00 17.29
CA SER A 267 -5.46 2.61 16.24
C SER A 267 -6.89 2.16 16.38
N THR A 268 -7.83 3.10 16.55
CA THR A 268 -9.26 2.81 16.63
C THR A 268 -9.91 3.14 15.28
N THR A 269 -10.61 2.17 14.70
CA THR A 269 -11.37 2.32 13.44
C THR A 269 -12.84 2.01 13.70
N ILE A 270 -13.75 2.80 13.15
CA ILE A 270 -15.19 2.53 13.22
C ILE A 270 -15.58 1.69 12.00
N ARG A 271 -16.12 0.48 12.23
CA ARG A 271 -16.67 -0.39 11.18
C ARG A 271 -17.96 0.23 10.61
N PRO A 272 -18.40 -0.19 9.39
CA PRO A 272 -19.65 0.30 8.81
C PRO A 272 -20.90 0.06 9.66
N ASP A 273 -20.87 -0.92 10.56
CA ASP A 273 -21.94 -1.23 11.52
C ASP A 273 -21.92 -0.33 12.77
N GLY A 274 -21.01 0.65 12.82
CA GLY A 274 -20.83 1.58 13.92
C GLY A 274 -19.97 1.04 15.08
N SER A 275 -19.53 -0.22 15.01
CA SER A 275 -18.67 -0.77 16.07
C SER A 275 -17.25 -0.19 15.98
N GLU A 276 -16.72 0.25 17.12
CA GLU A 276 -15.32 0.63 17.25
C GLU A 276 -14.44 -0.60 17.32
N VAL A 277 -13.29 -0.52 16.68
CA VAL A 277 -12.29 -1.58 16.72
C VAL A 277 -10.93 -1.01 16.94
N THR A 278 -10.33 -1.39 18.06
CA THR A 278 -9.02 -0.91 18.47
C THR A 278 -7.96 -1.96 18.19
N ALA A 279 -7.02 -1.62 17.32
CA ALA A 279 -5.92 -2.47 16.91
C ALA A 279 -4.63 -2.10 17.65
N ALA A 280 -3.87 -3.11 18.04
CA ALA A 280 -2.53 -2.91 18.56
C ALA A 280 -1.56 -2.42 17.47
N PRO A 281 -0.48 -1.73 17.86
CA PRO A 281 0.69 -1.48 17.04
C PRO A 281 1.14 -2.70 16.22
N SER A 282 1.47 -2.47 14.95
CA SER A 282 2.01 -3.49 14.06
C SER A 282 3.49 -3.72 14.34
N TYR A 283 3.86 -4.90 14.85
CA TYR A 283 5.26 -5.29 15.04
C TYR A 283 6.08 -5.17 13.74
N GLU A 284 5.51 -5.58 12.61
CA GLU A 284 6.17 -5.51 11.30
C GLU A 284 6.48 -4.06 10.91
N THR A 285 5.54 -3.14 11.11
CA THR A 285 5.71 -1.72 10.81
C THR A 285 6.79 -1.09 11.70
N ILE A 286 6.79 -1.43 13.00
CA ILE A 286 7.83 -0.98 13.94
C ILE A 286 9.20 -1.50 13.53
N ARG A 287 9.33 -2.81 13.26
CA ARG A 287 10.59 -3.42 12.83
C ARG A 287 11.10 -2.77 11.56
N LEU A 288 10.22 -2.52 10.59
CA LEU A 288 10.56 -1.89 9.34
C LEU A 288 11.09 -0.45 9.53
N LEU A 289 10.42 0.37 10.33
CA LEU A 289 10.86 1.73 10.64
C LEU A 289 12.24 1.73 11.32
N LEU A 290 12.43 0.88 12.34
CA LEU A 290 13.69 0.75 13.07
C LEU A 290 14.82 0.24 12.18
N ALA A 291 14.56 -0.77 11.33
CA ALA A 291 15.53 -1.31 10.39
C ALA A 291 16.00 -0.27 9.36
N HIS A 292 15.16 0.72 9.05
CA HIS A 292 15.49 1.84 8.18
C HIS A 292 16.05 3.06 8.93
N GLY A 293 16.28 2.96 10.24
CA GLY A 293 16.99 3.96 11.04
C GLY A 293 16.09 4.94 11.79
N ALA A 294 14.80 4.64 11.99
CA ALA A 294 13.96 5.42 12.90
C ALA A 294 14.59 5.49 14.29
N LYS A 295 14.62 6.69 14.88
CA LYS A 295 15.12 6.87 16.24
C LYS A 295 14.07 6.44 17.24
N VAL A 296 14.47 5.56 18.17
CA VAL A 296 13.63 5.23 19.32
C VAL A 296 13.45 6.46 20.19
N THR A 297 12.20 6.77 20.51
CA THR A 297 11.83 7.86 21.42
C THR A 297 11.17 7.28 22.68
N THR A 298 11.18 8.07 23.76
CA THR A 298 10.49 7.70 24.99
C THR A 298 8.98 7.58 24.78
N ASP A 299 8.40 8.44 23.94
CA ASP A 299 6.98 8.43 23.59
C ASP A 299 6.58 7.17 22.83
N ALA A 300 7.41 6.67 21.90
CA ALA A 300 7.16 5.38 21.25
C ALA A 300 7.08 4.21 22.26
N LEU A 301 8.04 4.13 23.19
CA LEU A 301 8.04 3.09 24.23
C LEU A 301 6.86 3.27 25.21
N TYR A 302 6.52 4.51 25.56
CA TYR A 302 5.36 4.84 26.39
C TYR A 302 4.05 4.37 25.74
N HIS A 303 3.86 4.67 24.45
CA HIS A 303 2.67 4.24 23.72
C HIS A 303 2.60 2.71 23.56
N ALA A 304 3.71 2.05 23.25
CA ALA A 304 3.77 0.59 23.15
C ALA A 304 3.44 -0.12 24.48
N ALA A 305 3.97 0.39 25.60
CA ALA A 305 3.66 -0.12 26.93
C ALA A 305 2.18 0.10 27.29
N GLY A 306 1.63 1.29 27.02
CA GLY A 306 0.20 1.57 27.19
C GLY A 306 -0.71 0.78 26.23
N ALA A 307 -0.17 0.40 25.08
CA ALA A 307 -0.85 -0.47 24.12
C ALA A 307 -0.90 -1.93 24.61
N GLY A 308 0.02 -2.34 25.48
CA GLY A 308 0.15 -3.74 25.89
C GLY A 308 0.72 -4.62 24.78
N SER A 309 1.62 -4.08 23.94
CA SER A 309 2.25 -4.79 22.83
C SER A 309 3.64 -5.26 23.19
N TYR A 310 3.76 -6.48 23.72
CA TYR A 310 5.03 -7.03 24.20
C TYR A 310 6.13 -7.00 23.13
N GLU A 311 5.84 -7.45 21.91
CA GLU A 311 6.86 -7.56 20.86
C GLU A 311 7.36 -6.19 20.43
N VAL A 312 6.48 -5.19 20.38
CA VAL A 312 6.85 -3.79 20.11
C VAL A 312 7.66 -3.21 21.27
N VAL A 313 7.27 -3.46 22.52
CA VAL A 313 8.05 -3.04 23.70
C VAL A 313 9.45 -3.64 23.64
N GLN A 314 9.58 -4.95 23.41
CA GLN A 314 10.87 -5.63 23.32
C GLN A 314 11.72 -5.10 22.16
N GLU A 315 11.12 -4.84 21.00
CA GLU A 315 11.84 -4.30 19.86
C GLU A 315 12.37 -2.88 20.16
N LEU A 316 11.55 -2.01 20.73
CA LEU A 316 11.98 -0.67 21.13
C LEU A 316 13.09 -0.71 22.19
N LEU A 317 13.03 -1.62 23.17
CA LEU A 317 14.11 -1.83 24.15
C LEU A 317 15.40 -2.33 23.50
N ARG A 318 15.32 -3.24 22.50
CA ARG A 318 16.50 -3.71 21.74
C ARG A 318 17.21 -2.58 21.02
N TYR A 319 16.45 -1.59 20.55
CA TYR A 319 16.98 -0.38 19.90
C TYR A 319 17.27 0.77 20.88
N GLY A 320 17.31 0.50 22.19
CA GLY A 320 17.80 1.44 23.20
C GLY A 320 16.73 2.33 23.84
N GLY A 321 15.45 1.94 23.77
CA GLY A 321 14.38 2.61 24.50
C GLY A 321 14.64 2.62 26.01
N ASP A 322 14.48 3.79 26.63
CA ASP A 322 14.68 3.99 28.07
C ASP A 322 13.32 4.01 28.79
N PRO A 323 13.00 2.99 29.62
CA PRO A 323 11.73 2.90 30.32
C PRO A 323 11.60 3.88 31.50
N ASP A 324 12.70 4.50 31.93
CA ASP A 324 12.77 5.36 33.12
C ASP A 324 12.79 6.86 32.77
N ARG A 325 12.88 7.19 31.49
CA ARG A 325 12.76 8.56 31.00
C ARG A 325 11.29 8.99 30.91
N ARG A 326 11.01 10.26 31.20
CA ARG A 326 9.66 10.85 31.04
C ARG A 326 9.36 11.13 29.57
N SER A 327 8.15 10.74 29.13
CA SER A 327 7.60 11.08 27.81
C SER A 327 7.16 12.55 27.76
N SER A 328 6.70 13.00 26.59
CA SER A 328 6.09 14.32 26.43
C SER A 328 4.84 14.54 27.30
N LEU A 329 4.18 13.44 27.72
CA LEU A 329 3.02 13.46 28.63
C LEU A 329 3.42 13.52 30.12
N GLY A 330 4.72 13.54 30.41
CA GLY A 330 5.26 13.69 31.77
C GLY A 330 5.34 12.40 32.59
N ALA A 331 4.79 11.27 32.11
CA ALA A 331 4.92 9.96 32.75
C ALA A 331 6.03 9.12 32.09
N THR A 332 6.59 8.15 32.81
CA THR A 332 7.56 7.20 32.23
C THR A 332 6.85 6.02 31.57
N PRO A 333 7.47 5.33 30.59
CA PRO A 333 6.98 4.05 30.10
C PRO A 333 6.76 3.03 31.23
N ARG A 334 7.59 3.06 32.28
CA ARG A 334 7.41 2.24 33.48
C ARG A 334 6.13 2.54 34.25
N ASP A 335 5.77 3.82 34.39
CA ASP A 335 4.54 4.22 35.08
C ASP A 335 3.29 3.68 34.37
N VAL A 336 3.23 3.80 33.04
CA VAL A 336 2.11 3.28 32.25
C VAL A 336 2.10 1.75 32.17
N ALA A 337 3.27 1.11 32.14
CA ALA A 337 3.33 -0.35 32.18
C ALA A 337 2.85 -0.90 33.53
N ARG A 338 3.17 -0.22 34.64
CA ARG A 338 2.69 -0.61 35.98
C ARG A 338 1.17 -0.51 36.10
N SER A 339 0.56 0.57 35.61
CA SER A 339 -0.92 0.71 35.63
C SER A 339 -1.63 -0.33 34.76
N ARG A 340 -0.93 -0.91 33.78
CA ARG A 340 -1.41 -2.00 32.93
C ARG A 340 -1.06 -3.40 33.45
N GLY A 341 -0.29 -3.52 34.54
CA GLY A 341 0.19 -4.80 35.07
C GLY A 341 1.31 -5.46 34.25
N VAL A 342 1.91 -4.73 33.31
CA VAL A 342 2.93 -5.22 32.36
C VAL A 342 4.33 -4.65 32.60
N GLU A 343 4.59 -4.05 33.77
CA GLU A 343 5.88 -3.43 34.14
C GLU A 343 7.09 -4.36 33.89
N ARG A 344 6.91 -5.65 34.17
CA ARG A 344 7.89 -6.72 33.94
C ARG A 344 8.40 -6.82 32.49
N TRP A 345 7.60 -6.40 31.51
CA TRP A 345 7.98 -6.41 30.09
C TRP A 345 9.03 -5.35 29.74
N LEU A 346 9.33 -4.42 30.65
CA LEU A 346 10.33 -3.36 30.43
C LEU A 346 11.76 -3.82 30.70
N VAL A 347 11.97 -5.13 30.88
CA VAL A 347 13.28 -5.76 30.87
C VAL A 347 13.54 -6.29 29.46
N ARG A 348 14.72 -5.99 28.91
CA ARG A 348 15.14 -6.52 27.61
C ARG A 348 15.37 -8.03 27.72
N ASP A 349 14.50 -8.82 27.09
CA ASP A 349 14.69 -10.26 26.99
C ASP A 349 15.67 -10.59 25.85
N ALA A 350 16.78 -11.23 26.21
CA ALA A 350 17.80 -11.72 25.28
C ALA A 350 17.39 -13.03 24.57
N GLY A 351 16.11 -13.22 24.27
CA GLY A 351 15.63 -14.36 23.47
C GLY A 351 14.45 -15.16 24.02
N GLN A 352 13.73 -14.69 25.05
CA GLN A 352 12.43 -15.27 25.39
C GLN A 352 11.33 -14.55 24.60
N THR A 353 10.67 -15.27 23.70
CA THR A 353 9.39 -14.83 23.13
C THR A 353 8.30 -15.26 24.12
N LEU A 354 7.48 -14.32 24.60
CA LEU A 354 6.30 -14.69 25.39
C LEU A 354 5.44 -15.68 24.60
N ALA A 355 4.90 -16.66 25.31
CA ALA A 355 4.03 -17.64 24.69
C ALA A 355 2.73 -16.95 24.29
N PRO A 356 2.28 -17.09 23.04
CA PRO A 356 1.01 -16.51 22.66
C PRO A 356 -0.13 -17.29 23.32
N LEU A 357 -1.18 -16.58 23.69
CA LEU A 357 -2.42 -17.10 24.25
C LEU A 357 -3.56 -16.72 23.29
N ALA A 358 -4.22 -17.72 22.73
CA ALA A 358 -5.39 -17.55 21.90
C ALA A 358 -6.65 -17.93 22.68
N PHE A 359 -7.76 -17.33 22.32
CA PHE A 359 -9.06 -17.61 22.93
C PHE A 359 -9.98 -18.15 21.84
N ARG A 360 -10.64 -19.28 22.10
CA ARG A 360 -11.48 -19.94 21.10
C ARG A 360 -12.89 -20.14 21.63
N THR A 361 -13.91 -19.68 20.91
CA THR A 361 -15.31 -19.89 21.29
C THR A 361 -15.67 -21.37 21.21
N ALA A 362 -16.77 -21.78 21.87
CA ALA A 362 -17.27 -23.16 21.84
C ALA A 362 -17.53 -23.68 20.42
N GLU A 363 -17.79 -22.80 19.46
CA GLU A 363 -18.01 -23.12 18.04
C GLU A 363 -16.70 -23.32 17.26
N GLY A 364 -15.54 -23.11 17.90
CA GLY A 364 -14.22 -23.25 17.28
C GLY A 364 -13.67 -21.96 16.67
N THR A 365 -14.38 -20.83 16.78
CA THR A 365 -13.93 -19.54 16.25
C THR A 365 -12.92 -18.90 17.19
N GLU A 366 -11.75 -18.51 16.68
CA GLU A 366 -10.78 -17.75 17.47
C GLU A 366 -11.26 -16.30 17.66
N LEU A 367 -11.15 -15.79 18.88
CA LEU A 367 -11.39 -14.38 19.14
C LEU A 367 -10.25 -13.57 18.50
N GLU A 368 -10.63 -12.67 17.60
CA GLU A 368 -9.69 -11.76 16.96
C GLU A 368 -9.46 -10.49 17.80
N GLU A 369 -10.38 -10.19 18.72
CA GLU A 369 -10.35 -8.99 19.55
C GLU A 369 -11.03 -9.25 20.90
N GLY A 370 -10.59 -8.52 21.93
CA GLY A 370 -11.19 -8.54 23.26
C GLY A 370 -10.19 -8.25 24.37
N ASN A 371 -10.64 -8.34 25.60
CA ASN A 371 -9.80 -8.27 26.79
C ASN A 371 -10.07 -9.48 27.69
N ALA A 372 -9.04 -9.92 28.40
CA ALA A 372 -9.13 -10.98 29.38
C ALA A 372 -8.41 -10.57 30.66
N GLN A 373 -8.91 -11.05 31.79
CA GLN A 373 -8.20 -10.98 33.05
C GLN A 373 -7.75 -12.37 33.46
N LEU A 374 -6.45 -12.47 33.76
CA LEU A 374 -5.79 -13.71 34.16
C LEU A 374 -5.10 -13.47 35.49
N LYS A 375 -5.53 -14.17 36.54
CA LYS A 375 -4.91 -14.09 37.84
C LYS A 375 -3.76 -15.11 37.94
N PRO A 376 -2.50 -14.68 38.15
CA PRO A 376 -1.39 -15.61 38.29
C PRO A 376 -1.57 -16.52 39.52
N THR A 377 -1.38 -17.83 39.36
CA THR A 377 -1.47 -18.82 40.45
C THR A 377 -0.14 -19.54 40.70
N ALA A 378 0.73 -19.66 39.69
CA ALA A 378 2.11 -20.12 39.84
C ALA A 378 3.03 -19.52 38.76
N GLY A 379 4.33 -19.42 39.03
CA GLY A 379 5.34 -18.89 38.08
C GLY A 379 5.78 -17.44 38.36
N ALA A 380 6.43 -16.80 37.39
CA ALA A 380 7.08 -15.48 37.56
C ALA A 380 6.12 -14.35 37.98
N GLY A 381 4.81 -14.53 37.79
CA GLY A 381 3.77 -13.59 38.20
C GLY A 381 3.03 -13.91 39.49
N ALA A 382 3.23 -15.07 40.10
CA ALA A 382 2.51 -15.50 41.30
C ALA A 382 3.23 -15.04 42.57
N GLN A 383 2.81 -13.88 43.11
CA GLN A 383 3.15 -13.44 44.46
C GLN A 383 1.88 -13.42 45.32
N THR A 384 2.05 -13.42 46.64
CA THR A 384 0.91 -13.33 47.57
C THR A 384 0.17 -11.99 47.36
N GLY A 385 -1.10 -12.05 46.97
CA GLY A 385 -1.90 -10.85 46.68
C GLY A 385 -1.71 -10.26 45.28
N SER A 386 -1.17 -11.02 44.31
CA SER A 386 -1.06 -10.56 42.92
C SER A 386 -2.41 -10.16 42.33
N GLU A 387 -2.49 -8.93 41.83
CA GLU A 387 -3.59 -8.42 41.03
C GLU A 387 -3.74 -9.20 39.73
N PRO A 388 -4.97 -9.37 39.20
CA PRO A 388 -5.18 -9.96 37.88
C PRO A 388 -4.44 -9.17 36.78
N LEU A 389 -3.76 -9.90 35.89
CA LEU A 389 -3.16 -9.34 34.69
C LEU A 389 -4.26 -9.10 33.66
N SER A 390 -4.39 -7.85 33.21
CA SER A 390 -5.25 -7.52 32.06
C SER A 390 -4.47 -7.73 30.77
N VAL A 391 -4.87 -8.74 30.00
CA VAL A 391 -4.35 -8.97 28.65
C VAL A 391 -5.39 -8.62 27.62
N ASN A 392 -4.93 -8.12 26.48
CA ASN A 392 -5.81 -7.79 25.39
C ASN A 392 -5.49 -8.68 24.21
N VAL A 393 -6.53 -9.21 23.58
CA VAL A 393 -6.44 -9.89 22.30
C VAL A 393 -6.62 -8.81 21.26
N TYR A 394 -5.61 -8.61 20.45
CA TYR A 394 -5.65 -7.72 19.30
C TYR A 394 -5.50 -8.57 18.05
N PHE A 395 -6.19 -8.20 16.96
CA PHE A 395 -6.29 -8.75 15.59
C PHE A 395 -5.27 -9.79 15.07
N SER A 396 -4.07 -9.86 15.65
CA SER A 396 -3.16 -11.01 15.66
C SER A 396 -3.72 -12.31 16.30
N LYS A 397 -4.94 -12.31 16.88
CA LYS A 397 -5.59 -13.47 17.54
C LYS A 397 -4.86 -13.98 18.79
N GLN A 398 -3.86 -13.24 19.26
CA GLN A 398 -2.97 -13.66 20.32
C GLN A 398 -2.83 -12.54 21.34
N ALA A 399 -2.87 -12.93 22.62
CA ALA A 399 -2.37 -12.18 23.74
C ALA A 399 -1.01 -12.74 24.14
N TYR A 400 -0.20 -11.98 24.86
CA TYR A 400 1.09 -12.45 25.34
C TYR A 400 1.13 -12.43 26.85
N VAL A 401 1.53 -13.56 27.42
CA VAL A 401 1.58 -13.78 28.87
C VAL A 401 2.87 -14.54 29.19
N GLU A 402 3.46 -14.25 30.34
CA GLU A 402 4.61 -14.99 30.84
C GLU A 402 4.29 -16.46 31.07
N ALA A 403 5.28 -17.32 30.90
CA ALA A 403 5.13 -18.72 31.26
C ALA A 403 4.78 -18.86 32.75
N GLY A 404 3.77 -19.66 33.04
CA GLY A 404 3.20 -19.79 34.38
C GLY A 404 1.80 -20.37 34.34
N SER A 405 1.23 -20.56 35.52
CA SER A 405 -0.16 -21.01 35.71
C SER A 405 -1.04 -19.82 36.04
N TYR A 406 -2.20 -19.74 35.41
CA TYR A 406 -3.13 -18.63 35.57
C TYR A 406 -4.55 -19.14 35.78
N GLN A 407 -5.28 -18.51 36.69
CA GLN A 407 -6.72 -18.64 36.81
C GLN A 407 -7.37 -17.61 35.87
N PRO A 408 -8.12 -18.04 34.83
CA PRO A 408 -8.91 -17.10 34.05
C PRO A 408 -10.02 -16.50 34.93
N GLU A 409 -10.14 -15.18 34.95
CA GLU A 409 -11.17 -14.46 35.71
C GLU A 409 -12.36 -14.15 34.80
N PHE A 410 -12.08 -13.49 33.67
CA PHE A 410 -13.07 -13.27 32.62
C PHE A 410 -12.43 -13.02 31.26
N VAL A 411 -13.24 -13.15 30.22
CA VAL A 411 -12.94 -12.70 28.85
C VAL A 411 -14.11 -11.86 28.37
N ALA A 412 -13.84 -10.79 27.65
CA ALA A 412 -14.85 -9.92 27.07
C ALA A 412 -14.45 -9.50 25.65
N LYS A 413 -15.45 -9.39 24.79
CA LYS A 413 -15.42 -8.80 23.46
C LYS A 413 -16.65 -7.89 23.35
N TYR A 414 -16.64 -6.91 22.47
CA TYR A 414 -17.80 -6.04 22.23
C TYR A 414 -19.12 -6.85 22.15
N GLY A 415 -20.04 -6.59 23.09
CA GLY A 415 -21.34 -7.29 23.20
C GLY A 415 -21.32 -8.72 23.73
N LYS A 416 -20.16 -9.29 24.07
CA LYS A 416 -20.01 -10.69 24.53
C LYS A 416 -19.07 -10.81 25.73
N GLY A 417 -19.47 -11.58 26.73
CA GLY A 417 -18.69 -11.77 27.96
C GLY A 417 -18.66 -13.21 28.45
N TRP A 418 -17.57 -13.60 29.09
CA TRP A 418 -17.41 -14.90 29.72
C TRP A 418 -16.86 -14.71 31.13
N VAL A 419 -17.64 -15.09 32.14
CA VAL A 419 -17.17 -15.18 33.53
C VAL A 419 -16.49 -16.54 33.73
N LEU A 420 -15.20 -16.54 34.09
CA LEU A 420 -14.34 -17.72 34.00
C LEU A 420 -13.65 -18.11 35.31
N HIS A 421 -13.86 -17.39 36.43
CA HIS A 421 -13.19 -17.65 37.72
C HIS A 421 -13.35 -19.08 38.29
N ARG A 422 -14.22 -19.91 37.71
CA ARG A 422 -14.42 -21.34 38.06
C ARG A 422 -13.88 -22.33 37.03
N GLN A 423 -13.33 -21.83 35.92
CA GLN A 423 -12.66 -22.67 34.94
C GLN A 423 -11.33 -23.17 35.51
N PRO A 424 -10.81 -24.30 35.00
CA PRO A 424 -9.49 -24.77 35.39
C PRO A 424 -8.41 -23.73 35.11
N THR A 425 -7.34 -23.77 35.91
CA THR A 425 -6.13 -23.01 35.63
C THR A 425 -5.54 -23.40 34.28
N ILE A 426 -5.04 -22.43 33.54
CA ILE A 426 -4.29 -22.63 32.31
C ILE A 426 -2.79 -22.54 32.57
N ASP A 427 -2.05 -23.47 31.99
CA ASP A 427 -0.59 -23.46 32.01
C ASP A 427 -0.06 -22.93 30.69
N ILE A 428 0.70 -21.86 30.77
CA ILE A 428 1.34 -21.20 29.64
C ILE A 428 2.82 -21.55 29.67
N GLN A 429 3.35 -22.14 28.60
CA GLN A 429 4.74 -22.59 28.51
C GLN A 429 5.53 -21.73 27.53
N SER A 430 6.76 -21.34 27.88
CA SER A 430 7.64 -20.58 26.98
C SER A 430 8.17 -21.46 25.84
N GLY A 431 8.41 -20.85 24.67
CA GLY A 431 9.09 -21.51 23.55
C GLY A 431 8.27 -22.54 22.78
N THR A 432 6.94 -22.60 22.95
CA THR A 432 6.07 -23.46 22.13
C THR A 432 5.92 -22.91 20.70
N SER A 433 5.79 -23.80 19.71
CA SER A 433 5.63 -23.44 18.29
C SER A 433 4.25 -22.87 17.92
N GLY A 434 3.39 -22.61 18.90
CA GLY A 434 2.02 -22.16 18.72
C GLY A 434 1.38 -21.70 20.03
N PRO A 435 0.23 -21.02 19.95
CA PRO A 435 -0.41 -20.44 21.12
C PRO A 435 -0.98 -21.51 22.05
N THR A 436 -0.90 -21.25 23.36
CA THR A 436 -1.80 -21.89 24.32
C THR A 436 -3.22 -21.44 24.00
N ILE A 437 -4.19 -22.35 23.94
CA ILE A 437 -5.57 -22.01 23.57
C ILE A 437 -6.46 -22.15 24.80
N LEU A 438 -7.03 -21.03 25.25
CA LEU A 438 -8.13 -21.05 26.23
C LEU A 438 -9.45 -21.28 25.50
N GLN A 439 -10.02 -22.47 25.69
CA GLN A 439 -11.32 -22.82 25.15
C GLN A 439 -12.43 -22.18 25.99
N LEU A 440 -13.20 -21.29 25.40
CA LEU A 440 -14.28 -20.57 26.05
C LEU A 440 -15.56 -21.41 26.09
N PRO A 441 -16.30 -21.40 27.21
CA PRO A 441 -17.61 -22.02 27.28
C PRO A 441 -18.63 -21.40 26.32
N LYS A 442 -19.67 -22.17 26.00
CA LYS A 442 -20.80 -21.68 25.20
C LYS A 442 -21.57 -20.62 25.99
N LEU A 443 -21.87 -19.48 25.36
CA LEU A 443 -22.70 -18.43 25.94
C LEU A 443 -24.08 -19.01 26.31
N ASN A 444 -24.57 -18.70 27.51
CA ASN A 444 -25.78 -19.29 28.07
C ASN A 444 -26.83 -18.27 28.50
N ALA A 445 -26.51 -16.98 28.52
CA ALA A 445 -27.41 -15.91 28.89
C ALA A 445 -27.41 -14.79 27.85
N LYS A 446 -28.59 -14.22 27.59
CA LYS A 446 -28.79 -13.03 26.76
C LYS A 446 -29.39 -11.93 27.61
N VAL A 447 -28.68 -10.82 27.72
CA VAL A 447 -29.12 -9.62 28.42
C VAL A 447 -29.72 -8.64 27.43
N ARG A 448 -30.88 -8.08 27.76
CA ARG A 448 -31.50 -7.00 27.00
C ARG A 448 -31.82 -5.81 27.91
N LEU A 449 -31.47 -4.63 27.44
CA LEU A 449 -31.84 -3.38 28.10
C LEU A 449 -33.30 -3.04 27.81
N LEU A 450 -34.04 -2.70 28.86
CA LEU A 450 -35.36 -2.11 28.75
C LEU A 450 -35.20 -0.58 28.79
N THR A 451 -35.08 0.03 27.62
CA THR A 451 -35.00 1.48 27.41
C THR A 451 -35.67 1.84 26.09
N ALA A 452 -36.09 3.10 25.93
CA ALA A 452 -36.71 3.60 24.70
C ALA A 452 -35.76 3.56 23.48
N ASP A 453 -34.44 3.66 23.71
CA ASP A 453 -33.44 3.68 22.65
C ASP A 453 -32.20 2.81 22.99
N PRO A 454 -32.34 1.47 22.93
CA PRO A 454 -31.25 0.56 23.29
C PRO A 454 -30.07 0.64 22.33
N ALA A 455 -30.30 1.06 21.08
CA ALA A 455 -29.28 1.12 20.05
C ALA A 455 -28.25 2.22 20.31
N HIS A 456 -28.66 3.34 20.95
CA HIS A 456 -27.80 4.47 21.26
C HIS A 456 -27.46 4.58 22.76
N TRP A 457 -27.84 3.60 23.56
CA TRP A 457 -27.50 3.60 24.98
C TRP A 457 -25.98 3.45 25.19
N THR A 458 -25.42 4.29 26.06
CA THR A 458 -23.99 4.30 26.38
C THR A 458 -23.77 4.07 27.88
N GLY A 459 -22.87 3.14 28.21
CA GLY A 459 -22.60 2.73 29.58
C GLY A 459 -21.89 1.38 29.62
N ALA A 460 -21.87 0.73 30.78
CA ALA A 460 -21.28 -0.58 30.98
C ALA A 460 -22.27 -1.54 31.64
N LEU A 461 -22.16 -2.83 31.32
CA LEU A 461 -22.90 -3.88 31.99
C LEU A 461 -22.12 -4.32 33.23
N TYR A 462 -22.78 -4.25 34.38
CA TYR A 462 -22.25 -4.63 35.67
C TYR A 462 -22.82 -6.00 36.08
N VAL A 463 -21.95 -6.97 36.33
CA VAL A 463 -22.34 -8.32 36.79
C VAL A 463 -21.65 -8.62 38.11
N LYS A 464 -22.43 -8.82 39.17
CA LYS A 464 -21.94 -9.20 40.50
C LYS A 464 -22.45 -10.59 40.87
N GLU A 465 -21.57 -11.44 41.35
CA GLU A 465 -21.96 -12.72 41.93
C GLU A 465 -22.42 -12.53 43.38
N ALA A 466 -23.53 -13.15 43.77
CA ALA A 466 -24.24 -12.81 45.00
C ALA A 466 -23.44 -13.09 46.28
N ASP A 467 -22.70 -14.20 46.29
CA ASP A 467 -21.98 -14.71 47.46
C ASP A 467 -20.45 -14.47 47.36
N SER A 468 -20.02 -13.55 46.49
CA SER A 468 -18.60 -13.20 46.35
C SER A 468 -18.38 -11.71 46.12
N ASP A 469 -17.12 -11.30 46.25
CA ASP A 469 -16.67 -9.95 45.88
C ASP A 469 -16.36 -9.84 44.38
N HIS A 470 -16.66 -10.88 43.58
CA HIS A 470 -16.41 -10.85 42.14
C HIS A 470 -17.38 -9.90 41.44
N VAL A 471 -16.79 -8.95 40.73
CA VAL A 471 -17.50 -7.96 39.91
C VAL A 471 -16.88 -7.95 38.53
N TYR A 472 -17.74 -8.03 37.52
CA TYR A 472 -17.35 -8.02 36.11
C TYR A 472 -18.03 -6.87 35.39
N ILE A 473 -17.28 -6.24 34.50
CA ILE A 473 -17.73 -5.09 33.71
C ILE A 473 -17.56 -5.43 32.23
N PHE A 474 -18.64 -5.30 31.46
CA PHE A 474 -18.65 -5.59 30.03
C PHE A 474 -19.11 -4.39 29.20
N GLU A 475 -18.57 -4.27 28.00
CA GLU A 475 -18.92 -3.22 27.05
C GLU A 475 -20.15 -3.61 26.19
N PRO A 476 -21.13 -2.70 26.04
CA PRO A 476 -22.40 -2.96 25.33
C PRO A 476 -22.28 -3.05 23.81
N ALA A 477 -23.19 -3.81 23.20
CA ALA A 477 -23.45 -3.77 21.77
C ALA A 477 -24.94 -3.47 21.51
N ALA A 478 -25.29 -2.21 21.27
CA ALA A 478 -26.65 -1.78 20.90
C ALA A 478 -27.75 -2.33 21.84
N GLY A 479 -27.48 -2.32 23.15
CA GLY A 479 -28.43 -2.75 24.19
C GLY A 479 -28.69 -4.26 24.29
N VAL A 480 -27.92 -5.08 23.58
CA VAL A 480 -27.94 -6.55 23.67
C VAL A 480 -26.56 -7.06 24.06
N PHE A 481 -26.53 -8.01 24.99
CA PHE A 481 -25.28 -8.63 25.46
C PHE A 481 -25.47 -10.14 25.54
N GLU A 482 -24.46 -10.90 25.15
CA GLU A 482 -24.45 -12.35 25.35
C GLU A 482 -23.38 -12.71 26.37
N LEU A 483 -23.76 -13.45 27.42
CA LEU A 483 -22.87 -13.84 28.50
C LEU A 483 -22.77 -15.36 28.63
N TYR A 484 -21.60 -15.82 29.05
CA TYR A 484 -21.46 -17.05 29.80
C TYR A 484 -21.37 -16.71 31.28
N LEU A 485 -22.30 -17.24 32.06
CA LEU A 485 -22.27 -17.23 33.52
C LEU A 485 -22.14 -18.69 34.02
N PRO A 486 -21.20 -19.00 34.94
CA PRO A 486 -21.16 -20.32 35.57
C PRO A 486 -22.39 -20.53 36.48
N PRO A 487 -22.71 -21.77 36.90
CA PRO A 487 -23.86 -22.02 37.78
C PRO A 487 -23.78 -21.21 39.07
N GLY A 488 -24.84 -20.55 39.50
CA GLY A 488 -24.81 -19.67 40.68
C GLY A 488 -25.76 -18.48 40.57
N LYS A 489 -25.75 -17.64 41.60
CA LYS A 489 -26.63 -16.46 41.68
C LYS A 489 -25.87 -15.20 41.29
N PHE A 490 -26.44 -14.44 40.36
CA PHE A 490 -25.86 -13.20 39.84
C PHE A 490 -26.87 -12.06 39.90
N PHE A 491 -26.35 -10.87 40.13
CA PHE A 491 -27.01 -9.61 39.95
C PHE A 491 -26.45 -8.94 38.70
N VAL A 492 -27.32 -8.58 37.77
CA VAL A 492 -26.96 -7.96 36.50
C VAL A 492 -27.61 -6.58 36.44
N ASP A 493 -26.79 -5.58 36.19
CA ASP A 493 -27.19 -4.18 36.19
C ASP A 493 -26.48 -3.40 35.09
N VAL A 494 -26.87 -2.16 34.88
CA VAL A 494 -26.17 -1.24 33.98
C VAL A 494 -25.82 0.06 34.67
N VAL A 495 -24.67 0.61 34.29
CA VAL A 495 -24.18 1.90 34.80
C VAL A 495 -23.88 2.80 33.61
N ARG A 496 -24.38 4.05 33.61
CA ARG A 496 -24.06 5.01 32.55
C ARG A 496 -22.61 5.46 32.67
N MET A 497 -22.02 5.86 31.53
CA MET A 497 -20.69 6.46 31.55
C MET A 497 -20.68 7.71 32.46
N GLY A 498 -19.79 7.72 33.46
CA GLY A 498 -19.64 8.83 34.42
C GLY A 498 -20.39 8.65 35.75
N GLU A 499 -21.21 7.60 35.90
CA GLU A 499 -21.87 7.25 37.17
C GLU A 499 -21.02 6.29 38.01
N GLU A 500 -21.25 6.28 39.33
CA GLU A 500 -20.52 5.43 40.25
C GLU A 500 -20.96 3.96 40.10
N LEU A 501 -19.99 3.03 39.97
CA LEU A 501 -20.24 1.59 39.83
C LEU A 501 -20.73 0.98 41.15
N LYS A 502 -22.05 1.04 41.41
CA LYS A 502 -22.68 0.40 42.58
C LYS A 502 -23.93 -0.39 42.17
N PRO A 503 -24.22 -1.54 42.80
CA PRO A 503 -25.45 -2.29 42.57
C PRO A 503 -26.67 -1.41 42.85
N SER A 504 -27.56 -1.23 41.87
CA SER A 504 -28.82 -0.51 42.07
C SER A 504 -29.88 -1.41 42.69
N ALA A 505 -30.92 -0.81 43.27
CA ALA A 505 -32.11 -1.53 43.72
C ALA A 505 -32.88 -2.19 42.54
N THR A 506 -32.54 -1.84 41.30
CA THR A 506 -33.17 -2.32 40.07
C THR A 506 -32.39 -3.43 39.37
N ALA A 507 -31.28 -3.91 39.97
CA ALA A 507 -30.48 -5.00 39.42
C ALA A 507 -31.33 -6.28 39.21
N ALA A 508 -31.20 -6.88 38.04
CA ALA A 508 -31.86 -8.13 37.72
C ALA A 508 -31.14 -9.30 38.39
N ALA A 509 -31.84 -10.05 39.24
CA ALA A 509 -31.32 -11.27 39.84
C ALA A 509 -31.57 -12.47 38.91
N VAL A 510 -30.55 -13.29 38.69
CA VAL A 510 -30.64 -14.52 37.90
C VAL A 510 -29.93 -15.67 38.62
N GLU A 511 -30.55 -16.84 38.63
CA GLU A 511 -29.95 -18.09 39.13
C GLU A 511 -29.66 -19.01 37.95
N ILE A 512 -28.38 -19.29 37.73
CA ILE A 512 -27.88 -20.13 36.66
C ILE A 512 -27.76 -21.56 37.18
N GLU A 513 -28.46 -22.47 36.54
CA GLU A 513 -28.49 -23.90 36.85
C GLU A 513 -27.47 -24.63 35.97
N GLU A 514 -26.90 -25.71 36.50
CA GLU A 514 -25.95 -26.53 35.77
C GLU A 514 -26.60 -27.16 34.53
N GLY A 515 -25.93 -27.06 33.37
CA GLY A 515 -26.38 -27.65 32.11
C GLY A 515 -27.52 -26.90 31.40
N ARG A 516 -28.14 -25.88 32.02
CA ARG A 516 -29.19 -25.07 31.40
C ARG A 516 -28.60 -23.91 30.60
N SER A 517 -29.25 -23.56 29.49
CA SER A 517 -28.84 -22.45 28.61
C SER A 517 -30.06 -21.69 28.08
N GLY A 518 -29.84 -20.53 27.47
CA GLY A 518 -30.89 -19.70 26.89
C GLY A 518 -31.59 -18.81 27.91
N TYR A 519 -30.89 -18.42 28.98
CA TYR A 519 -31.42 -17.45 29.94
C TYR A 519 -31.64 -16.10 29.25
N GLU A 520 -32.80 -15.49 29.48
CA GLU A 520 -33.07 -14.11 29.06
C GLU A 520 -33.16 -13.24 30.30
N ILE A 521 -32.28 -12.23 30.37
CA ILE A 521 -32.14 -11.32 31.51
C ILE A 521 -32.57 -9.94 31.04
N LEU A 522 -33.65 -9.43 31.59
CA LEU A 522 -34.18 -8.12 31.26
C LEU A 522 -33.70 -7.12 32.31
N VAL A 523 -32.91 -6.14 31.89
CA VAL A 523 -32.32 -5.14 32.78
C VAL A 523 -33.02 -3.80 32.53
N PRO A 524 -33.80 -3.29 33.50
CA PRO A 524 -34.39 -1.96 33.39
C PRO A 524 -33.29 -0.90 33.42
N VAL A 525 -33.32 0.03 32.46
CA VAL A 525 -32.47 1.22 32.50
C VAL A 525 -33.27 2.31 33.19
N THR A 526 -32.85 2.76 34.37
CA THR A 526 -33.42 3.96 34.98
C THR A 526 -33.01 5.17 34.15
N GLU A 527 -33.96 5.76 33.44
CA GLU A 527 -33.79 7.08 32.83
C GLU A 527 -33.71 8.10 33.97
N GLY A 528 -32.51 8.63 34.24
CA GLY A 528 -32.34 9.73 35.18
C GLY A 528 -33.27 10.89 34.80
N ALA A 529 -33.85 11.54 35.82
CA ALA A 529 -34.75 12.68 35.69
C ALA A 529 -34.10 13.90 35.02
#